data_AF-T0Y491-F1
#
_entry.id   AF-T0Y491-F1
#
_cell.length_a   1.000
_cell.length_b   1.000
_cell.length_c   1.000
_cell.angle_alpha   90.00
_cell.angle_beta   90.00
_cell.angle_gamma   90.00
#
_symmetry.space_group_name_H-M   'P 1'
#
loop_
_entity.id
_entity.type
_entity.pdbx_description
1 polymer ?
#
loop_
_entity_poly.entity_id
_entity_poly.type
_entity_poly.pdbx_seq_one_letter_code
_entity_poly.pdbx_strand_id
1 'polypeptide(L)'
;SHADALARLDALEGGGDLFEQGRSELKEVLQLIRAFGVPESHYALNLSIARGLDYYTGTVYETHLLEHPQIGSICSGGRYDNLAGNYTT
;
A
#
# COMPACT_ATOMS: atom_id res chain seq x y z
N SER A 1 -10.40 0.30 -11.21
CA SER A 1 -11.39 -0.23 -10.25
C SER A 1 -10.70 -1.15 -9.24
N HIS A 2 -11.41 -1.57 -8.19
CA HIS A 2 -10.93 -2.57 -7.25
C HIS A 2 -10.59 -3.90 -7.96
N ALA A 3 -11.42 -4.31 -8.92
CA ALA A 3 -11.18 -5.51 -9.71
C ALA A 3 -9.89 -5.39 -10.55
N ASP A 4 -9.66 -4.25 -11.20
CA ASP A 4 -8.43 -4.02 -11.96
C ASP A 4 -7.19 -4.04 -11.07
N ALA A 5 -7.30 -3.52 -9.83
CA ALA A 5 -6.20 -3.55 -8.89
C ALA A 5 -5.81 -4.99 -8.52
N LEU A 6 -6.79 -5.87 -8.26
CA LEU A 6 -6.54 -7.29 -8.01
C LEU A 6 -5.96 -7.99 -9.24
N ALA A 7 -6.52 -7.75 -10.43
CA ALA A 7 -6.02 -8.32 -11.68
C ALA A 7 -4.57 -7.90 -11.98
N ARG A 8 -4.22 -6.63 -11.69
CA ARG A 8 -2.84 -6.15 -11.80
C ARG A 8 -1.90 -6.87 -10.85
N LEU A 9 -2.34 -7.18 -9.62
CA LEU A 9 -1.55 -7.98 -8.68
C LEU A 9 -1.43 -9.43 -9.14
N ASP A 10 -2.50 -10.03 -9.67
CA ASP A 10 -2.46 -11.40 -10.20
C ASP A 10 -1.50 -11.56 -11.38
N ALA A 11 -1.40 -10.54 -12.23
CA ALA A 11 -0.49 -10.52 -13.39
C ALA A 11 0.99 -10.34 -13.04
N LEU A 12 1.33 -10.05 -11.78
CA LEU A 12 2.71 -9.97 -11.32
C LEU A 12 3.24 -11.38 -11.08
N GLU A 13 4.30 -11.78 -11.80
CA GLU A 13 4.93 -13.11 -11.70
C GLU A 13 6.44 -13.00 -11.53
N GLY A 14 7.10 -14.12 -11.22
CA GLY A 14 8.57 -14.25 -11.24
C GLY A 14 9.29 -13.79 -9.96
N GLY A 15 8.57 -13.61 -8.86
CA GLY A 15 9.15 -13.28 -7.56
C GLY A 15 9.43 -14.49 -6.66
N GLY A 16 10.25 -14.29 -5.63
CA GLY A 16 10.45 -15.27 -4.55
C GLY A 16 9.44 -15.13 -3.41
N ASP A 17 9.63 -15.86 -2.31
CA ASP A 17 8.67 -15.92 -1.19
C ASP A 17 8.26 -14.54 -0.65
N LEU A 18 9.20 -13.61 -0.49
CA LEU A 18 8.92 -12.25 -0.01
C LEU A 18 8.02 -11.46 -0.96
N PHE A 19 8.19 -11.64 -2.27
CA PHE A 19 7.35 -10.99 -3.27
C PHE A 19 5.93 -11.54 -3.21
N GLU A 20 5.79 -12.86 -3.09
CA GLU A 20 4.49 -13.51 -2.96
C GLU A 20 3.77 -13.11 -1.68
N GLN A 21 4.50 -12.99 -0.57
CA GLN A 21 3.96 -12.45 0.67
C GLN A 21 3.43 -11.03 0.47
N GLY A 22 4.23 -10.11 -0.06
CA GLY A 22 3.80 -8.72 -0.30
C GLY A 22 2.62 -8.61 -1.25
N ARG A 23 2.59 -9.47 -2.29
CA ARG A 23 1.46 -9.57 -3.22
C ARG A 23 0.18 -10.02 -2.51
N SER A 24 0.28 -11.02 -1.62
CA SER A 24 -0.84 -11.50 -0.81
C SER A 24 -1.34 -10.45 0.17
N GLU A 25 -0.43 -9.80 0.91
CA GLU A 25 -0.76 -8.73 1.86
C GLU A 25 -1.47 -7.55 1.18
N LEU A 26 -1.02 -7.13 -0.01
CA LEU A 26 -1.69 -6.07 -0.78
C LEU A 26 -3.10 -6.45 -1.22
N LYS A 27 -3.33 -7.71 -1.63
CA LYS A 27 -4.68 -8.20 -1.96
C LYS A 27 -5.59 -8.17 -0.74
N GLU A 28 -5.09 -8.60 0.41
CA GLU A 28 -5.85 -8.58 1.67
C GLU A 28 -6.24 -7.14 2.06
N VAL A 29 -5.29 -6.19 2.00
CA VAL A 29 -5.58 -4.78 2.29
C VAL A 29 -6.66 -4.23 1.34
N LEU A 30 -6.57 -4.50 0.04
CA LEU A 30 -7.59 -4.05 -0.91
C LEU A 30 -8.98 -4.62 -0.56
N GLN A 31 -9.05 -5.92 -0.23
CA GLN A 31 -10.28 -6.59 0.19
C GLN A 31 -10.87 -5.96 1.45
N LEU A 32 -10.04 -5.67 2.45
CA LEU A 32 -10.45 -5.03 3.71
C LEU A 32 -10.97 -3.60 3.49
N ILE A 33 -10.28 -2.80 2.68
CA ILE A 33 -10.73 -1.44 2.32
C ILE A 33 -12.13 -1.46 1.70
N ARG A 34 -12.38 -2.41 0.79
CA ARG A 34 -13.70 -2.61 0.19
C ARG A 34 -14.72 -3.09 1.21
N ALA A 35 -14.36 -4.01 2.10
CA ALA A 35 -15.22 -4.52 3.16
C ALA A 35 -15.64 -3.43 4.16
N PHE A 36 -14.78 -2.42 4.40
CA PHE A 36 -15.10 -1.23 5.18
C PHE A 36 -16.00 -0.23 4.45
N GLY A 37 -16.40 -0.49 3.20
CA GLY A 37 -17.31 0.37 2.45
C GLY A 37 -16.67 1.63 1.90
N VAL A 38 -15.33 1.68 1.80
CA VAL A 38 -14.63 2.82 1.18
C VAL A 38 -14.98 2.87 -0.31
N PRO A 39 -15.43 4.02 -0.86
CA PRO A 39 -15.71 4.15 -2.29
C PRO A 39 -14.47 3.85 -3.14
N GLU A 40 -14.65 3.15 -4.26
CA GLU A 40 -13.53 2.82 -5.17
C GLU A 40 -12.84 4.07 -5.77
N SER A 41 -13.50 5.23 -5.75
CA SER A 41 -12.91 6.50 -6.16
C SER A 41 -11.91 7.07 -5.14
N HIS A 42 -11.87 6.54 -3.91
CA HIS A 42 -11.06 7.08 -2.80
C HIS A 42 -9.75 6.31 -2.58
N TYR A 43 -9.50 5.22 -3.31
CA TYR A 43 -8.26 4.46 -3.21
C TYR A 43 -7.85 3.88 -4.57
N ALA A 44 -6.54 3.70 -4.75
CA ALA A 44 -5.99 3.08 -5.95
C ALA A 44 -4.69 2.34 -5.62
N LEU A 45 -4.44 1.24 -6.33
CA LEU A 45 -3.15 0.55 -6.28
C LEU A 45 -2.10 1.31 -7.12
N ASN A 46 -1.04 1.76 -6.45
CA ASN A 46 0.11 2.41 -7.08
C ASN A 46 1.41 1.69 -6.71
N LEU A 47 1.91 0.87 -7.63
CA LEU A 47 3.17 0.12 -7.48
C LEU A 47 4.43 0.98 -7.69
N SER A 48 4.28 2.25 -8.07
CA SER A 48 5.40 3.19 -8.25
C SER A 48 5.77 3.93 -6.97
N ILE A 49 5.03 3.71 -5.87
CA ILE A 49 5.38 4.26 -4.56
C ILE A 49 6.62 3.51 -4.04
N ALA A 50 7.78 4.13 -4.20
CA ALA A 50 9.01 3.74 -3.52
C ALA A 50 9.40 4.90 -2.59
N ARG A 51 9.03 4.82 -1.31
CA ARG A 51 9.44 5.83 -0.34
C ARG A 51 10.91 5.57 0.04
N GLY A 52 11.74 6.61 0.00
CA GLY A 52 13.17 6.55 0.41
C GLY A 52 13.37 6.49 1.93
N LEU A 53 12.50 5.76 2.62
CA LEU A 53 12.55 5.56 4.06
C LEU A 53 12.62 4.06 4.30
N ASP A 54 13.82 3.59 4.65
CA ASP A 54 14.19 2.17 4.67
C ASP A 54 13.54 1.37 5.83
N TYR A 55 12.59 1.98 6.55
CA TYR A 55 11.96 1.39 7.73
C TYR A 55 10.62 0.70 7.45
N TYR A 56 10.02 0.87 6.27
CA TYR A 56 8.76 0.19 5.94
C TYR A 56 9.00 -1.27 5.57
N THR A 57 8.22 -2.16 6.18
CA THR A 57 8.34 -3.63 6.00
C THR A 57 7.14 -4.25 5.30
N GLY A 58 6.07 -3.47 5.05
CA GLY A 58 4.85 -3.95 4.39
C GLY A 58 4.13 -2.83 3.62
N THR A 59 2.80 -2.82 3.67
CA THR A 59 1.99 -1.83 2.94
C THR A 59 2.37 -0.39 3.26
N VAL A 60 2.45 0.45 2.22
CA VAL A 60 2.64 1.90 2.31
C VAL A 60 1.49 2.59 1.57
N TYR A 61 1.06 3.74 2.07
CA TYR A 61 0.02 4.55 1.44
C TYR A 61 0.37 6.05 1.48
N GLU A 62 -0.18 6.76 0.51
CA GLU A 62 -0.13 8.22 0.42
C GLU A 62 -1.53 8.74 0.11
N THR A 63 -1.86 9.89 0.69
CA THR A 63 -3.16 10.54 0.52
C THR A 63 -2.95 11.87 -0.16
N HIS A 64 -3.64 12.08 -1.29
CA HIS A 64 -3.53 13.30 -2.10
C HIS A 64 -4.90 13.98 -2.19
N LEU A 65 -4.91 15.31 -2.21
CA LEU A 65 -6.11 16.09 -2.51
C LEU A 65 -6.25 16.23 -4.02
N LEU A 66 -7.26 15.58 -4.61
CA LEU A 66 -7.43 15.53 -6.06
C LEU A 66 -7.65 16.92 -6.69
N GLU A 67 -8.31 17.84 -5.98
CA GLU A 67 -8.53 19.22 -6.42
C GLU A 67 -7.32 20.13 -6.21
N HIS A 68 -6.33 19.67 -5.43
CA HIS A 68 -5.13 20.45 -5.08
C HIS A 68 -3.85 19.59 -5.16
N PRO A 69 -3.52 19.02 -6.34
CA PRO A 69 -2.38 18.12 -6.49
C PRO A 69 -1.04 18.78 -6.15
N GLN A 70 -0.93 20.11 -6.26
CA GLN A 70 0.26 20.88 -5.94
C GLN A 70 0.66 20.82 -4.45
N ILE A 71 -0.26 20.44 -3.56
CA ILE A 71 0.04 20.28 -2.13
C ILE A 71 0.86 19.00 -1.88
N GLY A 72 0.80 18.03 -2.82
CA GLY A 72 1.40 16.72 -2.63
C GLY A 72 0.67 15.90 -1.57
N SER A 73 1.38 14.93 -0.98
CA SER A 73 0.77 14.02 -0.02
C SER A 73 0.52 14.70 1.33
N ILE A 74 -0.72 14.65 1.81
CA ILE A 74 -1.18 15.29 3.05
C ILE A 74 -1.22 14.34 4.26
N CYS A 75 -1.30 13.04 4.02
CA CYS A 75 -1.29 12.01 5.04
C CYS A 75 -0.70 10.73 4.44
N SER A 76 0.49 10.35 4.90
CA SER A 76 1.19 9.15 4.44
C SER A 76 1.49 8.25 5.62
N GLY A 77 1.63 6.96 5.35
CA GLY A 77 2.04 6.01 6.36
C GLY A 77 2.31 4.65 5.75
N GLY A 78 2.53 3.68 6.61
CA GLY A 78 2.76 2.31 6.22
C GLY A 78 3.16 1.45 7.40
N ARG A 79 3.26 0.15 7.16
CA ARG A 79 3.65 -0.85 8.15
C ARG A 79 5.16 -0.87 8.34
N TYR A 80 5.61 -0.85 9.59
CA TYR A 80 7.00 -1.01 10.00
C TYR A 80 7.06 -1.89 11.25
N ASP A 81 7.67 -3.06 11.16
CA ASP A 81 7.68 -3.99 12.30
C ASP A 81 8.84 -3.72 13.28
N ASN A 82 9.92 -3.08 12.81
CA ASN A 82 11.18 -3.00 13.57
C ASN A 82 11.45 -1.63 14.22
N LEU A 83 10.62 -0.61 13.99
CA LEU A 83 10.92 0.75 14.44
C LEU A 83 10.82 0.90 15.97
N ALA A 84 9.80 0.30 16.58
CA ALA A 84 9.61 0.35 18.03
C ALA A 84 10.66 -0.47 18.79
N GLY A 85 11.14 -1.56 18.18
CA GLY A 85 12.18 -2.43 18.74
C GLY A 85 13.51 -1.71 19.02
N ASN A 86 13.79 -0.60 18.31
CA ASN A 86 14.98 0.21 18.54
C ASN A 86 14.93 1.01 19.86
N TYR A 87 13.76 1.10 20.51
CA TYR A 87 13.54 1.92 21.71
C TYR A 87 13.02 1.11 22.91
N THR A 88 12.86 -0.20 22.76
CA THR A 88 12.40 -1.10 23.82
C THR A 88 13.51 -2.10 24.15
N THR A 89 13.89 -2.17 25.43
CA THR A 89 14.90 -3.11 25.96
C THR A 89 14.33 -4.51 26.11
#